data_AF-A0A8J2V5V6-F1
#
_entry.id   AF-A0A8J2V5V6-F1
#
_cell.length_a   1.000
_cell.length_b   1.000
_cell.length_c   1.000
_cell.angle_alpha   90.00
_cell.angle_beta   90.00
_cell.angle_gamma   90.00
#
_symmetry.space_group_name_H-M   'P 1'
#
loop_
_entity.id
_entity.type
_entity.pdbx_description
1 polymer ?
#
loop_
_entity_poly.entity_id
_entity_poly.type
_entity_poly.pdbx_seq_one_letter_code
_entity_poly.pdbx_strand_id
1 'polypeptide(L)'
;MSKSRYYKNGATLRAGMMALLTGLGVSACGNADEAAETAAAGDNTQTATTGTPSGDQAMAETSAPAEAHAASQFAVVNGPEILVATQAQFPDAQPVAVQRPNSGFTIGYEGTPLLPDGKWRVHDPERPRPEVVEPQTGVFVPPPSDAVVLFDGTSFDGFRTANDGAPDWVVENGSLRVPSDIPHTVSADIVSTREFGDAQYHIEWRSPAEPVSGSQGRGNSGIFLMGRYEVQVLDSYQNETYADGQASAIYGWKPPLKNATLPPGEWQSYDIVFEAPRFDDDGDLLNPAFVTVFHNGVLTQYRQNFLGVSGYQNILPYEAHPPQGPLRLQDHGNPVEYRNIWVRELDLGAND
;
A
#
# COMPACT_ATOMS: atom_id res chain seq x y z
N MET A 1 -19.84 -23.01 -56.88
CA MET A 1 -20.97 -23.96 -57.08
C MET A 1 -20.80 -25.16 -56.14
N SER A 2 -21.70 -26.16 -56.14
CA SER A 2 -21.84 -27.33 -55.22
C SER A 2 -20.55 -27.83 -54.53
N LYS A 3 -20.47 -28.09 -53.20
CA LYS A 3 -21.26 -28.90 -52.23
C LYS A 3 -21.20 -30.44 -52.39
N SER A 4 -20.47 -31.09 -51.47
CA SER A 4 -20.86 -32.15 -50.51
C SER A 4 -19.80 -32.18 -49.37
N ARG A 5 -19.94 -32.61 -48.10
CA ARG A 5 -20.93 -33.29 -47.22
C ARG A 5 -20.86 -34.83 -47.06
N TYR A 6 -21.29 -35.26 -45.85
CA TYR A 6 -21.48 -36.60 -45.24
C TYR A 6 -20.22 -37.27 -44.60
N TYR A 7 -20.25 -37.80 -43.35
CA TYR A 7 -21.21 -37.63 -42.23
C TYR A 7 -20.65 -38.08 -40.85
N LYS A 8 -20.93 -37.29 -39.79
CA LYS A 8 -21.27 -37.61 -38.37
C LYS A 8 -20.52 -38.65 -37.49
N ASN A 9 -20.49 -38.28 -36.20
CA ASN A 9 -20.35 -39.06 -34.94
C ASN A 9 -18.96 -39.69 -34.62
N GLY A 10 -18.47 -39.70 -33.38
CA GLY A 10 -18.92 -39.02 -32.16
C GLY A 10 -18.83 -39.88 -30.88
N ALA A 11 -17.90 -39.58 -29.98
CA ALA A 11 -17.81 -40.16 -28.63
C ALA A 11 -17.07 -39.22 -27.67
N THR A 12 -17.45 -39.21 -26.39
CA THR A 12 -16.91 -38.34 -25.33
C THR A 12 -15.95 -39.13 -24.44
N LEU A 13 -14.83 -38.53 -24.00
CA LEU A 13 -14.12 -38.98 -22.80
C LEU A 13 -13.32 -37.84 -22.15
N ARG A 14 -13.47 -37.69 -20.83
CA ARG A 14 -12.70 -36.76 -20.00
C ARG A 14 -11.40 -37.43 -19.53
N ALA A 15 -10.27 -36.82 -19.87
CA ALA A 15 -9.06 -36.76 -19.07
C ALA A 15 -8.37 -35.44 -19.47
N GLY A 16 -7.76 -34.65 -18.60
CA GLY A 16 -7.31 -34.94 -17.25
C GLY A 16 -5.97 -34.24 -17.05
N MET A 17 -5.90 -32.95 -17.40
CA MET A 17 -4.64 -32.21 -17.48
C MET A 17 -4.41 -31.47 -16.16
N MET A 18 -3.58 -32.07 -15.32
CA MET A 18 -3.25 -31.59 -13.98
C MET A 18 -2.18 -30.49 -14.11
N ALA A 19 -2.61 -29.23 -14.14
CA ALA A 19 -1.69 -28.09 -14.13
C ALA A 19 -1.12 -27.89 -12.71
N LEU A 20 0.20 -27.95 -12.55
CA LEU A 20 0.85 -27.56 -11.31
C LEU A 20 0.90 -26.02 -11.22
N LEU A 21 0.11 -25.44 -10.32
CA LEU A 21 0.47 -24.15 -9.72
C LEU A 21 1.13 -24.43 -8.37
N THR A 22 2.46 -24.52 -8.39
CA THR A 22 3.32 -24.53 -7.20
C THR A 22 4.40 -23.47 -7.43
N GLY A 23 4.15 -22.23 -7.02
CA GLY A 23 5.05 -21.13 -7.41
C GLY A 23 4.65 -19.70 -7.05
N LEU A 24 3.65 -19.48 -6.19
CA LEU A 24 3.47 -18.18 -5.52
C LEU A 24 3.76 -18.39 -4.04
N GLY A 25 4.94 -17.93 -3.61
CA GLY A 25 5.32 -17.94 -2.21
C GLY A 25 4.55 -16.88 -1.46
N VAL A 26 3.58 -17.29 -0.63
CA VAL A 26 2.93 -16.40 0.33
C VAL A 26 3.98 -16.01 1.37
N SER A 27 4.60 -14.84 1.16
CA SER A 27 5.48 -14.23 2.15
C SER A 27 4.62 -13.74 3.30
N ALA A 28 4.44 -14.58 4.32
CA ALA A 28 3.72 -14.21 5.53
C ALA A 28 4.38 -12.97 6.17
N CYS A 29 3.59 -11.93 6.41
CA CYS A 29 3.99 -10.84 7.30
C CYS A 29 4.19 -11.44 8.69
N GLY A 30 5.44 -11.40 9.19
CA GLY A 30 5.75 -11.94 10.51
C GLY A 30 5.18 -11.04 11.61
N ASN A 31 4.32 -11.60 12.45
CA ASN A 31 3.79 -10.89 13.63
C ASN A 31 4.95 -10.41 14.51
N ALA A 32 5.00 -9.09 14.75
CA ALA A 32 5.96 -8.44 15.62
C ALA A 32 5.22 -7.56 16.63
N ASP A 33 4.89 -8.15 17.79
CA ASP A 33 4.96 -7.54 19.13
C ASP A 33 4.28 -8.46 20.18
N GLU A 34 5.00 -9.49 20.66
CA GLU A 34 4.71 -10.13 21.96
C GLU A 34 5.78 -9.72 22.98
N ALA A 35 5.40 -8.87 23.94
CA ALA A 35 6.25 -8.44 25.05
C ALA A 35 5.46 -8.46 26.36
N ALA A 36 5.38 -9.62 27.01
CA ALA A 36 4.66 -9.78 28.28
C ALA A 36 5.46 -9.24 29.48
N GLU A 37 4.78 -8.60 30.43
CA GLU A 37 5.38 -8.08 31.67
C GLU A 37 5.98 -9.19 32.56
N THR A 38 7.12 -8.91 33.18
CA THR A 38 7.39 -9.27 34.59
C THR A 38 8.31 -8.22 35.23
N ALA A 39 8.09 -7.89 36.51
CA ALA A 39 8.74 -6.76 37.18
C ALA A 39 9.67 -7.16 38.35
N ALA A 40 10.77 -6.43 38.54
CA ALA A 40 11.58 -6.43 39.76
C ALA A 40 12.33 -5.09 39.95
N ALA A 41 12.54 -4.67 41.21
CA ALA A 41 13.03 -3.33 41.61
C ALA A 41 14.58 -3.17 41.59
N GLY A 42 15.09 -1.92 41.63
CA GLY A 42 16.55 -1.67 41.50
C GLY A 42 17.21 -0.32 41.90
N ASP A 43 16.54 0.62 42.60
CA ASP A 43 17.12 1.81 43.31
C ASP A 43 18.06 2.81 42.56
N ASN A 44 18.50 3.87 43.25
CA ASN A 44 19.08 5.13 42.76
C ASN A 44 20.61 5.23 42.88
N THR A 45 21.26 6.04 42.02
CA THR A 45 22.09 7.24 42.38
C THR A 45 22.64 7.92 41.10
N GLN A 46 22.53 9.26 40.92
CA GLN A 46 23.53 10.31 41.22
C GLN A 46 24.94 10.07 40.61
N THR A 47 25.66 11.03 39.98
CA THR A 47 25.54 12.52 39.91
C THR A 47 26.44 13.11 38.79
N ALA A 48 26.19 14.37 38.36
CA ALA A 48 27.14 15.48 38.05
C ALA A 48 28.48 15.24 37.26
N THR A 49 29.08 16.16 36.46
CA THR A 49 28.90 17.62 36.25
C THR A 49 29.63 18.12 34.97
N THR A 50 29.09 19.17 34.31
CA THR A 50 29.73 20.27 33.52
C THR A 50 31.17 20.20 32.96
N GLY A 51 31.38 20.65 31.70
CA GLY A 51 32.69 21.14 31.21
C GLY A 51 32.77 21.62 29.73
N THR A 52 33.02 22.92 29.52
CA THR A 52 33.29 23.62 28.22
C THR A 52 33.98 24.98 28.53
N PRO A 53 34.56 25.79 27.60
CA PRO A 53 34.77 25.66 26.14
C PRO A 53 36.21 26.05 25.66
N SER A 54 36.32 26.58 24.41
CA SER A 54 37.48 27.17 23.66
C SER A 54 38.61 26.22 23.22
N GLY A 55 39.27 26.40 22.06
CA GLY A 55 39.17 27.38 20.95
C GLY A 55 40.16 27.02 19.81
N ASP A 56 40.44 27.79 18.75
CA ASP A 56 39.83 29.04 18.22
C ASP A 56 40.37 29.36 16.78
N GLN A 57 40.10 30.57 16.25
CA GLN A 57 40.81 31.41 15.21
C GLN A 57 41.91 30.79 14.27
N ALA A 58 42.08 31.14 12.98
CA ALA A 58 41.52 32.21 12.12
C ALA A 58 41.74 31.97 10.58
N MET A 59 41.03 32.75 9.73
CA MET A 59 41.43 33.51 8.50
C MET A 59 42.57 32.99 7.54
N ALA A 60 42.58 33.23 6.21
CA ALA A 60 41.86 34.20 5.36
C ALA A 60 41.81 33.79 3.84
N GLU A 61 40.96 34.48 3.05
CA GLU A 61 41.20 35.17 1.74
C GLU A 61 42.25 34.65 0.70
N THR A 62 42.11 34.76 -0.63
CA THR A 62 41.11 35.23 -1.65
C THR A 62 41.33 34.37 -2.94
N SER A 63 40.55 34.34 -4.03
CA SER A 63 40.12 35.42 -4.95
C SER A 63 39.36 34.84 -6.18
N ALA A 64 38.72 35.71 -6.95
CA ALA A 64 38.18 35.50 -8.32
C ALA A 64 38.74 36.63 -9.24
N PRO A 65 38.44 36.76 -10.56
CA PRO A 65 37.48 36.03 -11.42
C PRO A 65 38.00 35.69 -12.85
N ALA A 66 37.12 35.22 -13.76
CA ALA A 66 36.96 35.69 -15.15
C ALA A 66 35.92 34.85 -15.94
N GLU A 67 35.30 35.44 -16.97
CA GLU A 67 34.25 34.82 -17.81
C GLU A 67 34.78 34.32 -19.17
N ALA A 68 34.03 33.41 -19.81
CA ALA A 68 34.10 33.16 -21.26
C ALA A 68 32.73 32.71 -21.80
N HIS A 69 32.29 33.29 -22.93
CA HIS A 69 31.00 32.96 -23.55
C HIS A 69 31.08 31.79 -24.54
N ALA A 70 30.05 30.93 -24.52
CA ALA A 70 29.59 30.16 -25.67
C ALA A 70 28.05 30.05 -25.60
N ALA A 71 27.39 29.87 -26.74
CA ALA A 71 25.92 29.85 -26.84
C ALA A 71 25.42 28.61 -27.60
N SER A 72 24.10 28.39 -27.55
CA SER A 72 23.39 27.20 -28.08
C SER A 72 23.62 25.92 -27.23
N GLN A 73 22.64 25.01 -27.07
CA GLN A 73 21.32 24.87 -27.71
C GLN A 73 20.21 24.67 -26.66
N PHE A 74 18.97 25.03 -26.98
CA PHE A 74 17.79 24.54 -26.22
C PHE A 74 17.46 23.11 -26.69
N ALA A 75 17.67 22.12 -25.82
CA ALA A 75 17.12 20.79 -26.02
C ALA A 75 15.65 20.76 -25.56
N VAL A 76 14.74 20.32 -26.42
CA VAL A 76 13.33 20.07 -26.05
C VAL A 76 13.24 18.70 -25.41
N VAL A 77 13.01 18.66 -24.09
CA VAL A 77 12.79 17.41 -23.35
C VAL A 77 11.31 17.03 -23.47
N ASN A 78 11.01 16.17 -24.45
CA ASN A 78 9.69 15.57 -24.64
C ASN A 78 9.75 14.07 -24.30
N GLY A 79 9.15 13.70 -23.18
CA GLY A 79 9.03 12.30 -22.72
C GLY A 79 9.32 12.17 -21.22
N PRO A 80 8.58 11.34 -20.48
CA PRO A 80 8.94 11.00 -19.11
C PRO A 80 10.07 9.96 -19.12
N GLU A 81 11.21 10.27 -18.49
CA GLU A 81 12.20 9.23 -18.17
C GLU A 81 11.63 8.31 -17.08
N ILE A 82 11.11 7.15 -17.49
CA ILE A 82 10.79 6.06 -16.56
C ILE A 82 12.13 5.52 -16.05
N LEU A 83 12.54 5.98 -14.87
CA LEU A 83 13.69 5.48 -14.14
C LEU A 83 13.41 4.03 -13.70
N VAL A 84 13.77 3.07 -14.58
CA VAL A 84 13.76 1.65 -14.27
C VAL A 84 14.75 1.39 -13.12
N ALA A 85 14.22 1.12 -11.94
CA ALA A 85 15.01 0.86 -10.75
C ALA A 85 15.72 -0.51 -10.89
N THR A 86 16.98 -0.49 -11.32
CA THR A 86 17.86 -1.67 -11.33
C THR A 86 17.91 -2.28 -9.92
N GLN A 87 17.66 -3.59 -9.80
CA GLN A 87 17.60 -4.29 -8.52
C GLN A 87 18.86 -4.06 -7.67
N ALA A 88 18.72 -3.26 -6.62
CA ALA A 88 19.81 -2.95 -5.70
C ALA A 88 19.94 -4.06 -4.64
N GLN A 89 20.67 -5.12 -4.96
CA GLN A 89 21.07 -6.14 -3.98
C GLN A 89 22.07 -5.55 -2.97
N PHE A 90 21.55 -5.02 -1.87
CA PHE A 90 22.32 -4.64 -0.68
C PHE A 90 22.59 -5.88 0.20
N PRO A 91 23.68 -5.90 0.99
CA PRO A 91 24.03 -7.04 1.85
C PRO A 91 23.06 -7.23 3.02
N ASP A 92 23.04 -8.43 3.60
CA ASP A 92 22.05 -8.96 4.58
C ASP A 92 22.00 -8.30 5.98
N ALA A 93 22.35 -7.01 6.08
CA ALA A 93 22.20 -6.22 7.29
C ALA A 93 20.71 -6.11 7.66
N GLN A 94 20.29 -6.85 8.68
CA GLN A 94 18.89 -6.87 9.13
C GLN A 94 18.43 -5.45 9.52
N PRO A 95 17.21 -5.03 9.11
CA PRO A 95 16.75 -3.68 9.34
C PRO A 95 16.59 -3.37 10.83
N VAL A 96 17.43 -2.46 11.32
CA VAL A 96 17.36 -1.96 12.70
C VAL A 96 16.05 -1.19 12.88
N ALA A 97 15.19 -1.69 13.77
CA ALA A 97 13.93 -1.05 14.14
C ALA A 97 14.17 0.16 15.04
N VAL A 98 13.53 1.28 14.73
CA VAL A 98 13.59 2.52 15.51
C VAL A 98 12.24 2.76 16.17
N GLN A 99 12.24 2.95 17.49
CA GLN A 99 11.06 3.30 18.29
C GLN A 99 11.14 4.76 18.73
N ARG A 100 10.00 5.46 18.89
CA ARG A 100 10.02 6.76 19.58
C ARG A 100 10.00 6.56 21.10
N PRO A 101 10.91 7.21 21.88
CA PRO A 101 11.02 7.04 23.33
C PRO A 101 9.72 7.24 24.12
N ASN A 102 8.82 8.09 23.63
CA ASN A 102 7.54 8.40 24.28
C ASN A 102 6.37 7.55 23.77
N SER A 103 6.61 6.59 22.88
CA SER A 103 5.57 5.76 22.24
C SER A 103 5.67 4.28 22.58
N GLY A 104 6.88 3.74 22.74
CA GLY A 104 7.13 2.28 22.84
C GLY A 104 6.99 1.50 21.53
N PHE A 105 6.38 2.08 20.48
CA PHE A 105 6.14 1.41 19.20
C PHE A 105 7.23 1.71 18.17
N THR A 106 7.42 0.79 17.23
CA THR A 106 8.35 0.94 16.09
C THR A 106 7.80 1.94 15.07
N ILE A 107 8.53 3.01 14.80
CA ILE A 107 8.14 4.12 13.90
C ILE A 107 8.90 4.16 12.56
N GLY A 108 9.77 3.18 12.31
CA GLY A 108 10.53 3.02 11.06
C GLY A 108 11.78 2.16 11.22
N TYR A 109 12.59 2.06 10.15
CA TYR A 109 13.78 1.21 10.09
C TYR A 109 14.96 1.88 9.38
N GLU A 110 16.19 1.65 9.85
CA GLU A 110 17.41 2.25 9.29
C GLU A 110 18.17 1.38 8.27
N GLY A 111 17.90 0.07 8.24
CA GLY A 111 18.61 -0.89 7.38
C GLY A 111 17.89 -1.25 6.07
N THR A 112 16.74 -0.66 5.79
CA THR A 112 15.93 -0.92 4.58
C THR A 112 16.53 -0.31 3.30
N PRO A 113 16.13 -0.77 2.09
CA PRO A 113 16.62 -0.21 0.83
C PRO A 113 16.37 1.29 0.71
N LEU A 114 17.30 1.99 0.06
CA LEU A 114 17.15 3.39 -0.32
C LEU A 114 16.15 3.51 -1.48
N LEU A 115 15.22 4.46 -1.40
CA LEU A 115 14.23 4.70 -2.46
C LEU A 115 14.88 5.29 -3.72
N PRO A 116 14.23 5.18 -4.91
CA PRO A 116 14.79 5.68 -6.17
C PRO A 116 15.03 7.20 -6.23
N ASP A 117 14.43 7.99 -5.33
CA ASP A 117 14.73 9.43 -5.18
C ASP A 117 16.01 9.71 -4.36
N GLY A 118 16.67 8.65 -3.85
CA GLY A 118 17.93 8.72 -3.11
C GLY A 118 17.85 9.40 -1.74
N LYS A 119 16.66 9.85 -1.31
CA LYS A 119 16.50 10.77 -0.18
C LYS A 119 16.11 10.07 1.13
N TRP A 120 15.30 9.01 1.03
CA TRP A 120 14.77 8.25 2.17
C TRP A 120 14.88 6.76 1.91
N ARG A 121 14.87 5.96 2.97
CA ARG A 121 14.67 4.52 2.86
C ARG A 121 13.17 4.15 2.82
N VAL A 122 12.87 2.91 2.46
CA VAL A 122 11.56 2.30 2.70
C VAL A 122 11.29 2.30 4.21
N HIS A 123 10.17 2.87 4.66
CA HIS A 123 9.81 2.95 6.09
C HIS A 123 10.83 3.71 6.96
N ASP A 124 11.50 4.71 6.39
CA ASP A 124 12.51 5.54 7.07
C ASP A 124 11.91 6.30 8.28
N PRO A 125 12.47 6.18 9.49
CA PRO A 125 11.88 6.73 10.71
C PRO A 125 11.96 8.26 10.77
N GLU A 126 12.95 8.87 10.13
CA GLU A 126 13.17 10.33 10.12
C GLU A 126 12.46 11.01 8.95
N ARG A 127 11.83 10.24 8.05
CA ARG A 127 10.98 10.77 6.98
C ARG A 127 9.85 11.63 7.57
N PRO A 128 9.73 12.92 7.16
CA PRO A 128 8.69 13.80 7.66
C PRO A 128 7.29 13.23 7.43
N ARG A 129 6.52 13.17 8.50
CA ARG A 129 5.14 12.68 8.46
C ARG A 129 4.23 13.76 7.89
N PRO A 130 3.30 13.42 6.98
CA PRO A 130 2.38 14.37 6.38
C PRO A 130 1.58 15.18 7.40
N GLU A 131 1.43 16.47 7.14
CA GLU A 131 0.65 17.37 7.99
C GLU A 131 -0.80 16.89 8.11
N VAL A 132 -1.35 16.96 9.33
CA VAL A 132 -2.76 16.65 9.59
C VAL A 132 -3.65 17.72 8.97
N VAL A 133 -4.80 17.28 8.43
CA VAL A 133 -5.94 18.12 8.12
C VAL A 133 -7.19 17.44 8.68
N GLU A 134 -8.12 18.22 9.22
CA GLU A 134 -9.36 17.72 9.80
C GLU A 134 -10.49 17.78 8.74
N PRO A 135 -10.87 16.66 8.09
CA PRO A 135 -12.11 16.61 7.32
C PRO A 135 -13.31 16.59 8.27
N GLN A 136 -14.51 16.89 7.75
CA GLN A 136 -15.72 16.95 8.58
C GLN A 136 -16.29 15.59 8.94
N THR A 137 -16.22 14.62 8.02
CA THR A 137 -16.70 13.23 8.17
C THR A 137 -16.29 12.43 6.92
N GLY A 138 -16.52 11.11 6.91
CA GLY A 138 -16.34 10.27 5.73
C GLY A 138 -17.36 10.62 4.63
N VAL A 139 -16.89 10.69 3.39
CA VAL A 139 -17.74 11.00 2.23
C VAL A 139 -18.41 9.71 1.76
N PHE A 140 -19.69 9.55 2.08
CA PHE A 140 -20.51 8.49 1.50
C PHE A 140 -20.79 8.79 0.02
N VAL A 141 -20.37 7.92 -0.90
CA VAL A 141 -20.76 8.00 -2.31
C VAL A 141 -21.54 6.74 -2.70
N PRO A 142 -22.81 6.83 -3.11
CA PRO A 142 -23.57 5.68 -3.56
C PRO A 142 -23.03 5.16 -4.92
N PRO A 143 -23.14 3.84 -5.19
CA PRO A 143 -22.70 3.28 -6.46
C PRO A 143 -23.45 3.91 -7.65
N PRO A 144 -22.74 4.39 -8.70
CA PRO A 144 -23.37 4.80 -9.94
C PRO A 144 -23.95 3.58 -10.68
N SER A 145 -24.85 3.83 -11.65
CA SER A 145 -25.65 2.79 -12.34
C SER A 145 -24.85 1.78 -13.17
N ASP A 146 -23.57 2.05 -13.40
CA ASP A 146 -22.60 1.23 -14.13
C ASP A 146 -21.53 0.59 -13.22
N ALA A 147 -21.55 0.87 -11.91
CA ALA A 147 -20.62 0.26 -10.97
C ALA A 147 -21.01 -1.17 -10.58
N VAL A 148 -19.98 -1.97 -10.38
CA VAL A 148 -20.00 -3.28 -9.74
C VAL A 148 -20.03 -3.08 -8.24
N VAL A 149 -21.15 -3.36 -7.59
CA VAL A 149 -21.20 -3.42 -6.13
C VAL A 149 -20.56 -4.73 -5.69
N LEU A 150 -19.44 -4.65 -4.96
CA LEU A 150 -18.77 -5.80 -4.35
C LEU A 150 -19.30 -6.10 -2.94
N PHE A 151 -19.79 -5.08 -2.23
CA PHE A 151 -20.47 -5.26 -0.96
C PHE A 151 -21.49 -4.15 -0.68
N ASP A 152 -22.73 -4.56 -0.44
CA ASP A 152 -23.91 -3.71 -0.21
C ASP A 152 -24.36 -3.64 1.26
N GLY A 153 -23.70 -4.40 2.16
CA GLY A 153 -24.10 -4.57 3.55
C GLY A 153 -24.65 -5.96 3.90
N THR A 154 -24.87 -6.87 2.93
CA THR A 154 -25.69 -8.08 3.15
C THR A 154 -24.98 -9.43 3.07
N SER A 155 -24.00 -9.62 2.18
CA SER A 155 -23.41 -10.95 1.91
C SER A 155 -21.93 -10.90 1.50
N PHE A 156 -21.32 -12.07 1.35
CA PHE A 156 -19.98 -12.23 0.78
C PHE A 156 -19.96 -12.42 -0.74
N ASP A 157 -21.05 -12.25 -1.49
CA ASP A 157 -21.12 -12.70 -2.90
C ASP A 157 -20.11 -12.00 -3.85
N GLY A 158 -19.63 -10.80 -3.49
CA GLY A 158 -18.54 -10.11 -4.19
C GLY A 158 -17.12 -10.54 -3.79
N PHE A 159 -16.95 -11.43 -2.81
CA PHE A 159 -15.67 -11.81 -2.18
C PHE A 159 -15.51 -13.32 -1.94
N ARG A 160 -14.26 -13.75 -1.82
CA ARG A 160 -13.79 -15.13 -1.57
C ARG A 160 -12.43 -15.07 -0.87
N THR A 161 -11.94 -16.16 -0.31
CA THR A 161 -10.51 -16.23 0.05
C THR A 161 -9.65 -16.36 -1.21
N ALA A 162 -8.35 -16.07 -1.12
CA ALA A 162 -7.41 -16.20 -2.23
C ALA A 162 -7.35 -17.61 -2.87
N ASN A 163 -7.82 -18.65 -2.16
CA ASN A 163 -7.86 -20.05 -2.61
C ASN A 163 -9.29 -20.52 -2.97
N ASP A 164 -10.17 -19.62 -3.40
CA ASP A 164 -11.58 -19.89 -3.78
C ASP A 164 -12.46 -20.49 -2.66
N GLY A 165 -12.08 -20.26 -1.39
CA GLY A 165 -12.88 -20.62 -0.22
C GLY A 165 -13.89 -19.54 0.17
N ALA A 166 -14.84 -19.91 1.03
CA ALA A 166 -15.68 -18.94 1.73
C ALA A 166 -14.84 -18.13 2.73
N PRO A 167 -15.06 -16.80 2.88
CA PRO A 167 -14.37 -16.00 3.88
C PRO A 167 -14.65 -16.43 5.34
N ASP A 168 -13.61 -16.39 6.18
CA ASP A 168 -13.72 -16.49 7.64
C ASP A 168 -14.03 -15.12 8.32
N TRP A 169 -14.28 -14.08 7.52
CA TRP A 169 -14.67 -12.75 7.98
C TRP A 169 -16.11 -12.72 8.52
N VAL A 170 -16.47 -11.64 9.21
CA VAL A 170 -17.83 -11.45 9.76
C VAL A 170 -18.62 -10.44 8.92
N VAL A 171 -19.88 -10.77 8.58
CA VAL A 171 -20.88 -9.78 8.15
C VAL A 171 -21.75 -9.43 9.35
N GLU A 172 -21.69 -8.18 9.81
CA GLU A 172 -22.56 -7.68 10.89
C GLU A 172 -22.88 -6.21 10.70
N ASN A 173 -24.06 -5.76 11.14
CA ASN A 173 -24.45 -4.33 11.17
C ASN A 173 -24.34 -3.54 9.83
N GLY A 174 -24.19 -4.21 8.69
CA GLY A 174 -23.98 -3.60 7.37
C GLY A 174 -22.51 -3.42 6.97
N SER A 175 -21.57 -4.08 7.66
CA SER A 175 -20.13 -4.09 7.35
C SER A 175 -19.57 -5.51 7.14
N LEU A 176 -18.46 -5.59 6.40
CA LEU A 176 -17.52 -6.71 6.44
C LEU A 176 -16.45 -6.42 7.48
N ARG A 177 -16.19 -7.31 8.42
CA ARG A 177 -15.16 -7.13 9.44
C ARG A 177 -14.08 -8.21 9.35
N VAL A 178 -12.82 -7.77 9.44
CA VAL A 178 -11.65 -8.65 9.65
C VAL A 178 -11.91 -9.50 10.90
N PRO A 179 -11.69 -10.83 10.86
CA PRO A 179 -11.90 -11.70 12.02
C PRO A 179 -10.99 -11.29 13.20
N SER A 180 -11.37 -11.70 14.41
CA SER A 180 -10.70 -11.27 15.66
C SER A 180 -10.49 -12.40 16.67
N ASP A 181 -10.93 -13.59 16.28
CA ASP A 181 -11.11 -14.80 17.09
C ASP A 181 -10.47 -16.02 16.43
N ILE A 182 -9.81 -15.82 15.28
CA ILE A 182 -8.97 -16.82 14.61
C ILE A 182 -7.50 -16.67 15.05
N PRO A 183 -6.69 -17.74 14.99
CA PRO A 183 -5.25 -17.61 15.12
C PRO A 183 -4.69 -16.92 13.87
N HIS A 184 -4.28 -15.65 13.98
CA HIS A 184 -3.62 -14.87 12.90
C HIS A 184 -2.16 -15.34 12.66
N THR A 185 -1.99 -16.65 12.48
CA THR A 185 -0.75 -17.32 12.05
C THR A 185 -0.75 -17.61 10.54
N VAL A 186 -1.91 -17.41 9.90
CA VAL A 186 -2.15 -17.32 8.46
C VAL A 186 -3.13 -16.16 8.30
N SER A 187 -2.94 -15.25 7.35
CA SER A 187 -3.91 -14.15 7.16
C SER A 187 -5.17 -14.65 6.45
N ALA A 188 -6.32 -14.18 6.91
CA ALA A 188 -7.62 -14.44 6.30
C ALA A 188 -7.93 -13.48 5.13
N ASP A 189 -6.94 -13.08 4.32
CA ASP A 189 -7.10 -12.14 3.20
C ASP A 189 -8.27 -12.53 2.27
N ILE A 190 -9.16 -11.58 2.01
CA ILE A 190 -10.26 -11.73 1.05
C ILE A 190 -9.94 -11.02 -0.26
N VAL A 191 -10.32 -11.66 -1.36
CA VAL A 191 -10.18 -11.15 -2.72
C VAL A 191 -11.55 -11.13 -3.39
N SER A 192 -11.75 -10.20 -4.30
CA SER A 192 -13.02 -10.11 -5.03
C SER A 192 -13.23 -11.30 -5.98
N THR A 193 -14.52 -11.61 -6.23
CA THR A 193 -14.94 -12.63 -7.20
C THR A 193 -14.81 -12.17 -8.64
N ARG A 194 -14.63 -10.86 -8.87
CA ARG A 194 -14.26 -10.25 -10.16
C ARG A 194 -12.82 -9.73 -10.14
N GLU A 195 -12.26 -9.56 -11.33
CA GLU A 195 -10.96 -8.95 -11.57
C GLU A 195 -11.14 -7.65 -12.35
N PHE A 196 -10.25 -6.68 -12.11
CA PHE A 196 -10.32 -5.31 -12.61
C PHE A 196 -8.95 -4.85 -13.12
N GLY A 197 -8.97 -3.97 -14.13
CA GLY A 197 -7.79 -3.25 -14.62
C GLY A 197 -7.86 -1.79 -14.21
N ASP A 198 -7.90 -0.89 -15.19
CA ASP A 198 -8.24 0.52 -14.98
C ASP A 198 -9.63 0.65 -14.34
N ALA A 199 -9.74 1.37 -13.23
CA ALA A 199 -10.98 1.45 -12.46
C ALA A 199 -11.05 2.65 -11.51
N GLN A 200 -12.27 3.14 -11.25
CA GLN A 200 -12.59 3.87 -10.03
C GLN A 200 -13.09 2.88 -8.98
N TYR A 201 -12.59 3.00 -7.75
CA TYR A 201 -13.10 2.30 -6.57
C TYR A 201 -13.64 3.34 -5.59
N HIS A 202 -14.71 2.97 -4.88
CA HIS A 202 -15.12 3.62 -3.63
C HIS A 202 -15.14 2.56 -2.54
N ILE A 203 -14.50 2.86 -1.41
CA ILE A 203 -14.36 1.93 -0.29
C ILE A 203 -14.47 2.73 1.01
N GLU A 204 -15.50 2.47 1.81
CA GLU A 204 -15.58 2.99 3.17
C GLU A 204 -15.00 1.97 4.16
N TRP A 205 -14.24 2.46 5.15
CA TRP A 205 -13.60 1.64 6.18
C TRP A 205 -13.61 2.33 7.54
N ARG A 206 -13.49 1.57 8.64
CA ARG A 206 -13.23 2.13 9.98
C ARG A 206 -12.30 1.23 10.79
N SER A 207 -11.45 1.85 11.60
CA SER A 207 -10.73 1.16 12.67
C SER A 207 -11.65 0.88 13.86
N PRO A 208 -11.26 -0.02 14.79
CA PRO A 208 -11.96 -0.22 16.06
C PRO A 208 -12.08 1.09 16.85
N ALA A 209 -13.22 1.30 17.53
CA ALA A 209 -13.47 2.51 18.32
C ALA A 209 -12.56 2.66 19.56
N GLU A 210 -12.04 1.54 20.08
CA GLU A 210 -11.09 1.50 21.20
C GLU A 210 -9.73 1.01 20.69
N PRO A 211 -8.72 1.90 20.53
CA PRO A 211 -7.38 1.50 20.12
C PRO A 211 -6.63 0.70 21.19
N VAL A 212 -6.07 -0.45 20.80
CA VAL A 212 -5.36 -1.38 21.72
C VAL A 212 -3.84 -1.49 21.47
N SER A 213 -3.31 -0.74 20.50
CA SER A 213 -1.89 -0.73 20.12
C SER A 213 -1.54 0.58 19.41
N GLY A 214 -0.34 0.72 18.86
CA GLY A 214 0.15 1.89 18.12
C GLY A 214 0.99 1.52 16.90
N SER A 215 1.42 2.53 16.14
CA SER A 215 2.06 2.38 14.83
C SER A 215 1.27 1.42 13.92
N GLN A 216 1.93 0.49 13.23
CA GLN A 216 1.34 -0.55 12.37
C GLN A 216 0.51 -1.61 13.12
N GLY A 217 0.48 -1.60 14.47
CA GLY A 217 -0.36 -2.51 15.25
C GLY A 217 -1.80 -2.01 15.45
N ARG A 218 -2.12 -0.80 14.98
CA ARG A 218 -3.36 -0.08 15.33
C ARG A 218 -4.27 0.12 14.11
N GLY A 219 -5.28 -0.74 13.98
CA GLY A 219 -6.30 -0.65 12.94
C GLY A 219 -5.74 -0.83 11.52
N ASN A 220 -4.74 -1.69 11.37
CA ASN A 220 -4.02 -1.95 10.13
C ASN A 220 -4.77 -2.93 9.22
N SER A 221 -4.71 -2.66 7.92
CA SER A 221 -5.17 -3.48 6.79
C SER A 221 -4.65 -2.83 5.50
N GLY A 222 -4.84 -3.44 4.33
CA GLY A 222 -4.41 -2.90 3.04
C GLY A 222 -5.50 -3.04 1.98
N ILE A 223 -5.65 -2.01 1.14
CA ILE A 223 -6.45 -2.05 -0.09
C ILE A 223 -5.51 -2.32 -1.24
N PHE A 224 -5.48 -3.58 -1.70
CA PHE A 224 -4.57 -4.04 -2.76
C PHE A 224 -5.28 -4.07 -4.11
N LEU A 225 -4.98 -3.07 -4.94
CA LEU A 225 -5.44 -2.97 -6.32
C LEU A 225 -4.74 -4.05 -7.15
N MET A 226 -5.50 -4.78 -7.98
CA MET A 226 -5.05 -6.00 -8.69
C MET A 226 -4.39 -7.07 -7.80
N GLY A 227 -4.63 -7.04 -6.48
CA GLY A 227 -3.99 -7.90 -5.48
C GLY A 227 -2.54 -7.53 -5.14
N ARG A 228 -1.99 -6.48 -5.77
CA ARG A 228 -0.54 -6.18 -5.83
C ARG A 228 -0.15 -4.80 -5.33
N TYR A 229 -1.03 -3.81 -5.49
CA TYR A 229 -0.69 -2.40 -5.36
C TYR A 229 -1.45 -1.79 -4.17
N GLU A 230 -0.76 -1.59 -3.06
CA GLU A 230 -1.36 -1.27 -1.75
C GLU A 230 -1.55 0.24 -1.56
N VAL A 231 -2.82 0.63 -1.39
CA VAL A 231 -3.22 1.87 -0.74
C VAL A 231 -3.48 1.54 0.73
N GLN A 232 -2.65 2.09 1.62
CA GLN A 232 -2.59 1.63 3.01
C GLN A 232 -3.82 2.01 3.85
N VAL A 233 -4.31 1.11 4.71
CA VAL A 233 -5.40 1.36 5.67
C VAL A 233 -4.85 1.24 7.09
N LEU A 234 -4.85 2.35 7.83
CA LEU A 234 -4.34 2.38 9.19
C LEU A 234 -5.05 3.44 10.01
N ASP A 235 -5.37 3.17 11.27
CA ASP A 235 -5.73 4.23 12.22
C ASP A 235 -4.53 5.15 12.42
N SER A 236 -4.50 6.24 11.67
CA SER A 236 -3.45 7.26 11.71
C SER A 236 -3.91 8.51 12.48
N TYR A 237 -5.02 8.43 13.24
CA TYR A 237 -5.52 9.54 14.05
C TYR A 237 -4.77 9.60 15.39
N GLN A 238 -3.90 10.60 15.55
CA GLN A 238 -3.01 10.72 16.71
C GLN A 238 -2.18 9.45 16.98
N ASN A 239 -1.91 8.66 15.92
CA ASN A 239 -1.05 7.49 15.92
C ASN A 239 0.21 7.80 15.10
N GLU A 240 1.38 7.41 15.58
CA GLU A 240 2.63 7.64 14.87
C GLU A 240 3.23 6.35 14.34
N THR A 241 3.57 6.36 13.04
CA THR A 241 4.22 5.25 12.34
C THR A 241 5.23 5.81 11.32
N TYR A 242 5.80 4.99 10.44
CA TYR A 242 6.64 5.45 9.33
C TYR A 242 5.80 6.14 8.25
N ALA A 243 6.30 7.25 7.69
CA ALA A 243 5.50 8.17 6.88
C ALA A 243 4.88 7.52 5.61
N ASP A 244 5.50 6.47 5.06
CA ASP A 244 5.04 5.73 3.88
C ASP A 244 4.22 4.47 4.21
N GLY A 245 3.79 4.32 5.47
CA GLY A 245 2.91 3.24 5.94
C GLY A 245 1.70 3.72 6.75
N GLN A 246 1.39 5.02 6.72
CA GLN A 246 0.14 5.56 7.29
C GLN A 246 -1.01 5.53 6.27
N ALA A 247 -2.23 5.84 6.71
CA ALA A 247 -3.44 5.87 5.89
C ALA A 247 -3.26 6.61 4.54
N SER A 248 -3.64 5.95 3.45
CA SER A 248 -3.54 6.43 2.06
C SER A 248 -2.12 6.71 1.54
N ALA A 249 -1.09 6.23 2.24
CA ALA A 249 0.21 6.05 1.63
C ALA A 249 0.14 5.00 0.49
N ILE A 250 0.97 5.17 -0.53
CA ILE A 250 1.40 4.03 -1.34
C ILE A 250 2.46 3.31 -0.53
N TYR A 251 2.11 2.12 -0.05
CA TYR A 251 2.86 1.45 1.01
C TYR A 251 4.34 1.25 0.66
N GLY A 252 5.22 1.69 1.56
CA GLY A 252 6.67 1.62 1.41
C GLY A 252 7.31 2.61 0.43
N TRP A 253 6.52 3.46 -0.26
CA TRP A 253 7.02 4.35 -1.31
C TRP A 253 6.68 5.82 -1.10
N LYS A 254 5.39 6.18 -1.03
CA LYS A 254 4.93 7.58 -1.00
C LYS A 254 3.95 7.84 0.14
N PRO A 255 4.36 8.63 1.16
CA PRO A 255 3.44 9.23 2.12
C PRO A 255 2.32 10.00 1.39
N PRO A 256 1.11 10.08 1.95
CA PRO A 256 0.07 10.93 1.40
C PRO A 256 0.45 12.42 1.51
N LEU A 257 -0.18 13.28 0.71
CA LEU A 257 0.01 14.74 0.75
C LEU A 257 -0.42 15.36 2.09
N LYS A 258 -1.38 14.72 2.79
CA LYS A 258 -1.91 15.08 4.11
C LYS A 258 -2.34 13.82 4.87
N ASN A 259 -2.35 13.86 6.20
CA ASN A 259 -3.10 12.90 7.00
C ASN A 259 -4.53 13.44 7.20
N ALA A 260 -5.53 12.74 6.64
CA ALA A 260 -6.95 13.12 6.72
C ALA A 260 -7.79 12.10 7.53
N THR A 261 -7.16 11.37 8.45
CA THR A 261 -7.82 10.31 9.23
C THR A 261 -8.73 10.89 10.31
N LEU A 262 -10.00 10.50 10.33
CA LEU A 262 -10.96 10.80 11.39
C LEU A 262 -10.69 9.96 12.65
N PRO A 263 -11.28 10.29 13.82
CA PRO A 263 -11.16 9.50 15.05
C PRO A 263 -11.48 8.00 14.90
N PRO A 264 -10.99 7.14 15.81
CA PRO A 264 -11.23 5.70 15.76
C PRO A 264 -12.72 5.37 15.87
N GLY A 265 -13.18 4.34 15.13
CA GLY A 265 -14.59 3.98 15.05
C GLY A 265 -15.45 4.85 14.13
N GLU A 266 -14.96 6.01 13.68
CA GLU A 266 -15.61 6.80 12.62
C GLU A 266 -15.35 6.19 11.24
N TRP A 267 -16.33 6.32 10.34
CA TRP A 267 -16.23 5.86 8.98
C TRP A 267 -15.37 6.81 8.14
N GLN A 268 -14.29 6.25 7.61
CA GLN A 268 -13.39 6.81 6.63
C GLN A 268 -13.88 6.43 5.23
N SER A 269 -13.51 7.21 4.23
CA SER A 269 -13.84 6.96 2.81
C SER A 269 -12.59 7.12 1.94
N TYR A 270 -12.33 6.14 1.08
CA TYR A 270 -11.36 6.25 -0.01
C TYR A 270 -12.09 6.25 -1.36
N ASP A 271 -11.96 7.34 -2.11
CA ASP A 271 -12.22 7.37 -3.55
C ASP A 271 -10.89 7.21 -4.27
N ILE A 272 -10.76 6.13 -5.05
CA ILE A 272 -9.51 5.75 -5.71
C ILE A 272 -9.75 5.71 -7.22
N VAL A 273 -8.89 6.36 -8.00
CA VAL A 273 -8.79 6.18 -9.45
C VAL A 273 -7.45 5.50 -9.75
N PHE A 274 -7.51 4.35 -10.40
CA PHE A 274 -6.37 3.50 -10.70
C PHE A 274 -6.20 3.30 -12.20
N GLU A 275 -4.97 3.46 -12.66
CA GLU A 275 -4.49 3.20 -14.01
C GLU A 275 -3.56 1.99 -13.90
N ALA A 276 -3.95 0.85 -14.46
CA ALA A 276 -3.24 -0.42 -14.36
C ALA A 276 -1.92 -0.38 -15.17
N PRO A 277 -0.88 -1.11 -14.74
CA PRO A 277 0.38 -1.13 -15.48
C PRO A 277 0.18 -1.76 -16.86
N ARG A 278 1.01 -1.36 -17.82
CA ARG A 278 1.03 -1.95 -19.17
C ARG A 278 2.39 -2.59 -19.41
N PHE A 279 2.35 -3.79 -19.98
CA PHE A 279 3.53 -4.57 -20.40
C PHE A 279 3.42 -4.86 -21.90
N ASP A 280 4.55 -5.18 -22.55
CA ASP A 280 4.57 -5.71 -23.91
C ASP A 280 4.54 -7.25 -23.96
N ASP A 281 4.65 -7.81 -25.17
CA ASP A 281 4.62 -9.26 -25.42
C ASP A 281 5.85 -10.01 -24.89
N ASP A 282 6.99 -9.32 -24.68
CA ASP A 282 8.21 -9.88 -24.08
C ASP A 282 8.18 -9.76 -22.53
N GLY A 283 7.32 -8.90 -21.99
CA GLY A 283 7.05 -8.72 -20.56
C GLY A 283 7.70 -7.47 -19.95
N ASP A 284 8.30 -6.60 -20.76
CA ASP A 284 8.89 -5.35 -20.30
C ASP A 284 7.81 -4.30 -19.98
N LEU A 285 8.10 -3.41 -19.02
CA LEU A 285 7.15 -2.43 -18.52
C LEU A 285 7.03 -1.22 -19.47
N LEU A 286 5.91 -1.13 -20.19
CA LEU A 286 5.57 0.02 -21.05
C LEU A 286 5.09 1.23 -20.24
N ASN A 287 4.22 1.01 -19.25
CA ASN A 287 3.72 2.07 -18.36
C ASN A 287 3.56 1.53 -16.92
N PRO A 288 4.03 2.25 -15.89
CA PRO A 288 3.81 1.87 -14.49
C PRO A 288 2.34 2.06 -14.11
N ALA A 289 1.91 1.40 -13.04
CA ALA A 289 0.62 1.63 -12.42
C ALA A 289 0.59 3.02 -11.76
N PHE A 290 -0.49 3.77 -11.94
CA PHE A 290 -0.71 5.07 -11.27
C PHE A 290 -1.98 5.05 -10.42
N VAL A 291 -1.97 5.82 -9.32
CA VAL A 291 -3.14 6.01 -8.47
C VAL A 291 -3.37 7.47 -8.10
N THR A 292 -4.64 7.86 -8.08
CA THR A 292 -5.14 9.06 -7.40
C THR A 292 -6.03 8.61 -6.24
N VAL A 293 -5.83 9.15 -5.05
CA VAL A 293 -6.59 8.79 -3.84
C VAL A 293 -7.12 10.07 -3.20
N PHE A 294 -8.40 10.06 -2.87
CA PHE A 294 -9.01 11.00 -1.94
C PHE A 294 -9.37 10.26 -0.65
N HIS A 295 -8.88 10.76 0.49
CA HIS A 295 -9.26 10.27 1.82
C HIS A 295 -10.20 11.31 2.45
N ASN A 296 -11.45 10.94 2.71
CA ASN A 296 -12.47 11.84 3.28
C ASN A 296 -12.64 13.13 2.46
N GLY A 297 -12.60 13.00 1.13
CA GLY A 297 -12.64 14.11 0.17
C GLY A 297 -11.34 14.92 0.02
N VAL A 298 -10.32 14.66 0.84
CA VAL A 298 -9.00 15.30 0.75
C VAL A 298 -8.13 14.53 -0.24
N LEU A 299 -7.61 15.20 -1.27
CA LEU A 299 -6.64 14.61 -2.21
C LEU A 299 -5.34 14.24 -1.48
N THR A 300 -5.07 12.95 -1.31
CA THR A 300 -3.89 12.42 -0.61
C THR A 300 -2.85 11.80 -1.54
N GLN A 301 -3.24 11.30 -2.71
CA GLN A 301 -2.32 10.91 -3.79
C GLN A 301 -2.83 11.50 -5.11
N TYR A 302 -1.95 12.08 -5.94
CA TYR A 302 -2.33 12.67 -7.24
C TYR A 302 -1.53 12.05 -8.38
N ARG A 303 -2.18 11.17 -9.16
CA ARG A 303 -1.60 10.32 -10.23
C ARG A 303 -0.16 9.89 -9.93
N GLN A 304 0.05 9.34 -8.74
CA GLN A 304 1.35 8.91 -8.25
C GLN A 304 1.60 7.45 -8.67
N ASN A 305 2.77 7.16 -9.23
CA ASN A 305 3.12 5.81 -9.67
C ASN A 305 3.48 4.89 -8.49
N PHE A 306 3.26 3.58 -8.65
CA PHE A 306 3.92 2.54 -7.85
C PHE A 306 5.32 2.24 -8.40
N LEU A 307 6.21 1.65 -7.58
CA LEU A 307 7.53 1.14 -8.01
C LEU A 307 7.48 -0.29 -8.57
N GLY A 308 6.41 -1.01 -8.24
CA GLY A 308 6.23 -2.44 -8.47
C GLY A 308 5.20 -2.97 -7.49
N VAL A 309 5.25 -4.27 -7.19
CA VAL A 309 4.38 -4.88 -6.16
C VAL A 309 4.69 -4.28 -4.79
N SER A 310 3.66 -3.95 -3.99
CA SER A 310 3.84 -3.47 -2.62
C SER A 310 4.39 -4.58 -1.72
N GLY A 311 5.36 -4.24 -0.87
CA GLY A 311 6.03 -5.17 0.02
C GLY A 311 6.65 -4.49 1.25
N TYR A 312 6.68 -5.21 2.36
CA TYR A 312 7.23 -4.74 3.63
C TYR A 312 8.76 -4.66 3.60
N GLN A 313 9.31 -3.52 4.03
CA GLN A 313 10.75 -3.27 4.17
C GLN A 313 11.59 -3.40 2.88
N ASN A 314 10.97 -3.52 1.70
CA ASN A 314 11.65 -3.82 0.45
C ASN A 314 11.16 -2.98 -0.74
N ILE A 315 11.81 -3.14 -1.89
CA ILE A 315 11.38 -2.56 -3.17
C ILE A 315 11.30 -3.73 -4.15
N LEU A 316 10.09 -4.22 -4.43
CA LEU A 316 9.86 -5.19 -5.49
C LEU A 316 9.69 -4.44 -6.82
N PRO A 317 10.26 -4.94 -7.94
CA PRO A 317 10.01 -4.38 -9.26
C PRO A 317 8.58 -4.70 -9.73
N TYR A 318 8.23 -4.20 -10.92
CA TYR A 318 7.11 -4.76 -11.66
C TYR A 318 7.47 -6.15 -12.20
N GLU A 319 6.51 -7.06 -12.16
CA GLU A 319 6.54 -8.35 -12.84
C GLU A 319 5.33 -8.42 -13.76
N ALA A 320 5.50 -8.89 -15.01
CA ALA A 320 4.41 -8.99 -15.97
C ALA A 320 3.28 -9.91 -15.44
N HIS A 321 2.05 -9.42 -15.54
CA HIS A 321 0.86 -10.11 -15.06
C HIS A 321 -0.35 -9.86 -15.98
N PRO A 322 -1.46 -10.63 -15.85
CA PRO A 322 -2.67 -10.37 -16.62
C PRO A 322 -3.17 -8.91 -16.49
N PRO A 323 -3.84 -8.35 -17.51
CA PRO A 323 -4.26 -6.95 -17.52
C PRO A 323 -5.39 -6.63 -16.52
N GLN A 324 -5.91 -7.64 -15.84
CA GLN A 324 -6.88 -7.52 -14.75
C GLN A 324 -6.42 -8.36 -13.55
N GLY A 325 -6.80 -7.96 -12.34
CA GLY A 325 -6.62 -8.74 -11.11
C GLY A 325 -7.64 -8.33 -10.04
N PRO A 326 -7.85 -9.12 -8.97
CA PRO A 326 -8.88 -8.83 -7.98
C PRO A 326 -8.53 -7.60 -7.12
N LEU A 327 -9.54 -6.91 -6.60
CA LEU A 327 -9.37 -6.15 -5.35
C LEU A 327 -9.12 -7.14 -4.20
N ARG A 328 -8.05 -6.94 -3.41
CA ARG A 328 -7.77 -7.67 -2.17
C ARG A 328 -7.87 -6.75 -0.95
N LEU A 329 -8.48 -7.24 0.12
CA LEU A 329 -8.48 -6.63 1.45
C LEU A 329 -7.69 -7.54 2.41
N GLN A 330 -6.75 -6.95 3.13
CA GLN A 330 -5.80 -7.65 3.99
C GLN A 330 -6.43 -8.06 5.34
N ASP A 331 -5.98 -9.18 5.91
CA ASP A 331 -6.07 -9.42 7.35
C ASP A 331 -4.70 -9.16 8.00
N HIS A 332 -4.64 -8.17 8.89
CA HIS A 332 -3.46 -7.84 9.69
C HIS A 332 -3.71 -8.05 11.21
N GLY A 333 -4.64 -8.92 11.59
CA GLY A 333 -4.96 -9.20 12.99
C GLY A 333 -5.60 -8.01 13.73
N ASN A 334 -6.21 -7.08 13.00
CA ASN A 334 -6.91 -5.92 13.54
C ASN A 334 -8.35 -5.92 13.00
N PRO A 335 -9.40 -5.83 13.85
CA PRO A 335 -10.79 -5.89 13.41
C PRO A 335 -11.28 -4.60 12.73
N VAL A 336 -10.64 -4.25 11.61
CA VAL A 336 -11.07 -3.21 10.68
C VAL A 336 -12.39 -3.63 10.03
N GLU A 337 -13.30 -2.69 9.87
CA GLU A 337 -14.57 -2.89 9.18
C GLU A 337 -14.60 -2.14 7.84
N TYR A 338 -15.32 -2.68 6.88
CA TYR A 338 -15.53 -2.12 5.53
C TYR A 338 -17.01 -2.10 5.16
N ARG A 339 -17.42 -1.11 4.36
CA ARG A 339 -18.78 -1.05 3.78
C ARG A 339 -18.77 -0.32 2.42
N ASN A 340 -19.94 -0.30 1.76
CA ASN A 340 -20.18 0.48 0.53
C ASN A 340 -19.08 0.31 -0.53
N ILE A 341 -18.74 -0.95 -0.82
CA ILE A 341 -17.60 -1.27 -1.71
C ILE A 341 -18.14 -1.38 -3.14
N TRP A 342 -17.75 -0.46 -4.01
CA TRP A 342 -18.09 -0.52 -5.43
C TRP A 342 -16.95 -0.12 -6.36
N VAL A 343 -16.97 -0.67 -7.58
CA VAL A 343 -15.92 -0.52 -8.59
C VAL A 343 -16.54 -0.23 -9.95
N ARG A 344 -16.10 0.82 -10.63
CA ARG A 344 -16.42 1.09 -12.04
C ARG A 344 -15.18 0.91 -12.88
N GLU A 345 -15.19 -0.05 -13.81
CA GLU A 345 -14.15 -0.21 -14.83
C GLU A 345 -14.08 1.06 -15.70
N LEU A 346 -12.87 1.51 -16.03
CA LEU A 346 -12.64 2.73 -16.81
C LEU A 346 -12.03 2.39 -18.17
N ASP A 347 -12.63 2.87 -19.24
CA ASP A 347 -11.93 3.01 -20.52
C ASP A 347 -11.27 4.40 -20.55
N LEU A 348 -10.00 4.44 -20.15
CA LEU A 348 -9.22 5.68 -20.09
C LEU A 348 -8.88 6.23 -21.48
N GLY A 349 -9.03 5.44 -22.55
CA GLY A 349 -8.79 5.86 -23.94
C GLY A 349 -10.07 6.19 -24.73
N ALA A 350 -11.25 6.17 -24.10
CA ALA A 350 -12.56 6.27 -24.77
C ALA A 350 -12.82 7.56 -25.58
N ASN A 351 -11.93 8.56 -25.52
CA ASN A 351 -12.10 9.89 -26.12
C ASN A 351 -10.87 10.39 -26.91
N ASP A 352 -9.85 9.54 -27.12
CA ASP A 352 -8.57 9.87 -27.79
C ASP A 352 -8.55 9.54 -29.30
#